data_AF-A0A2E5F129-F1
#
_entry.id   AF-A0A2E5F129-F1
#
_cell.length_a   1.000
_cell.length_b   1.000
_cell.length_c   1.000
_cell.angle_alpha   90.00
_cell.angle_beta   90.00
_cell.angle_gamma   90.00
#
_symmetry.space_group_name_H-M   'P 1'
#
loop_
_entity.id
_entity.type
_entity.pdbx_description
1 polymer ?
#
loop_
_entity_poly.entity_id
_entity_poly.type
_entity_poly.pdbx_seq_one_letter_code
_entity_poly.pdbx_strand_id
1 'polypeptide(L)' 'MSRLTLTGIIFIILGIISLIIQNTFYGYLDADGVLHDSLFLPLTFIFALIGLIIVMIDLFLKVR' A
#
# COMPACT_ATOMS: atom_id res chain seq x y z
N MET A 1 -20.61 5.39 -2.91
CA MET A 1 -19.23 5.72 -2.50
C MET A 1 -18.87 7.08 -3.04
N SER A 2 -18.16 7.92 -2.28
CA SER A 2 -17.68 9.19 -2.85
C SER A 2 -16.48 8.89 -3.77
N ARG A 3 -16.18 9.83 -4.67
CA ARG A 3 -14.99 9.72 -5.53
C ARG A 3 -13.71 9.64 -4.68
N LEU A 4 -13.68 10.34 -3.53
CA LEU A 4 -12.57 10.28 -2.57
C LEU A 4 -12.44 8.89 -1.93
N THR A 5 -13.55 8.29 -1.45
CA THR A 5 -13.50 6.93 -0.90
C THR A 5 -12.94 5.95 -1.92
N LEU A 6 -13.39 6.05 -3.18
CA LEU A 6 -12.94 5.17 -4.26
C LEU A 6 -11.43 5.34 -4.53
N THR A 7 -10.94 6.57 -4.63
CA THR A 7 -9.50 6.83 -4.80
C THR A 7 -8.69 6.28 -3.63
N GLY A 8 -9.14 6.46 -2.39
CA GLY A 8 -8.47 5.93 -1.21
C GLY A 8 -8.41 4.39 -1.21
N ILE A 9 -9.51 3.74 -1.58
CA ILE A 9 -9.57 2.27 -1.74
C ILE A 9 -8.60 1.79 -2.82
N ILE A 10 -8.50 2.48 -3.96
CA ILE A 10 -7.54 2.14 -5.02
C ILE A 10 -6.10 2.18 -4.49
N PHE A 11 -5.74 3.23 -3.74
CA PHE A 11 -4.42 3.33 -3.11
C PHE A 11 -4.17 2.20 -2.11
N ILE A 12 -5.15 1.83 -1.28
CA ILE A 12 -5.02 0.69 -0.36
C ILE A 12 -4.79 -0.61 -1.14
N ILE A 13 -5.54 -0.84 -2.23
CA ILE A 13 -5.37 -2.03 -3.09
C ILE A 13 -3.97 -2.05 -3.71
N LEU A 14 -3.46 -0.93 -4.20
CA LEU A 14 -2.09 -0.84 -4.73
C LEU A 14 -1.04 -1.15 -3.65
N GLY A 15 -1.25 -0.72 -2.41
CA GLY A 15 -0.40 -1.07 -1.28
C GLY A 15 -0.40 -2.57 -0.98
N ILE A 16 -1.57 -3.21 -0.99
CA ILE A 16 -1.73 -4.66 -0.81
C ILE A 16 -1.06 -5.43 -1.94
N ILE A 17 -1.26 -5.03 -3.20
CA ILE A 17 -0.60 -5.65 -4.36
C ILE A 17 0.92 -5.55 -4.22
N SER A 18 1.43 -4.38 -3.83
CA SER A 18 2.88 -4.18 -3.62
C SER A 18 3.40 -5.10 -2.51
N LEU A 19 2.64 -5.29 -1.43
CA LEU A 19 3.02 -6.18 -0.33
C LEU A 19 3.08 -7.64 -0.78
N ILE A 20 2.10 -8.08 -1.57
CA ILE A 20 2.07 -9.42 -2.15
C ILE A 20 3.29 -9.64 -3.02
N ILE A 21 3.62 -8.68 -3.90
CA ILE A 21 4.80 -8.76 -4.77
C ILE A 21 6.09 -8.82 -3.94
N GLN A 22 6.25 -7.95 -2.94
CA GLN A 22 7.41 -7.96 -2.04
C GLN A 22 7.59 -9.35 -1.41
N ASN A 23 6.55 -9.91 -0.81
CA ASN A 23 6.65 -11.17 -0.08
C ASN A 23 6.80 -12.39 -1.00
N THR A 24 6.29 -12.32 -2.24
CA THR A 24 6.37 -13.43 -3.19
C THR A 24 7.72 -13.48 -3.90
N PHE A 25 8.30 -12.32 -4.25
CA PHE A 25 9.45 -12.24 -5.14
C PHE A 25 10.72 -11.67 -4.50
N TYR A 26 10.63 -11.01 -3.36
CA TYR A 26 11.77 -10.26 -2.78
C TYR A 26 11.97 -10.50 -1.27
N GLY A 27 11.03 -11.17 -0.60
CA GLY A 27 11.08 -11.47 0.84
C GLY A 27 11.90 -12.70 1.20
N TYR A 28 12.99 -13.00 0.48
CA TYR A 28 13.81 -14.18 0.71
C TYR A 28 15.31 -13.86 0.70
N LEU A 29 16.09 -14.70 1.39
CA LEU A 29 17.56 -14.72 1.32
C LEU A 29 17.97 -15.71 0.23
N ASP A 30 18.87 -15.31 -0.66
CA ASP A 30 19.42 -16.22 -1.66
C ASP A 30 20.43 -17.22 -1.07
N ALA A 31 21.02 -18.04 -1.94
CA ALA A 31 21.98 -19.08 -1.54
C ALA A 31 23.25 -18.51 -0.88
N ASP A 32 23.58 -17.25 -1.13
CA ASP A 32 24.73 -16.55 -0.58
C ASP A 32 24.36 -15.75 0.69
N GLY A 33 23.10 -15.85 1.14
CA GLY A 33 22.59 -15.16 2.32
C GLY A 33 22.31 -13.68 2.08
N VAL A 34 22.18 -13.25 0.82
CA VAL A 34 21.89 -11.86 0.45
C VAL A 34 20.39 -11.65 0.37
N LEU A 35 19.91 -10.60 1.04
CA LEU A 35 18.53 -10.12 0.92
C LEU A 35 18.41 -9.25 -0.32
N HIS A 36 17.52 -9.63 -1.24
CA HIS A 36 17.26 -8.83 -2.44
C HIS A 36 16.23 -7.74 -2.13
N ASP A 37 16.69 -6.50 -2.06
CA ASP A 37 15.82 -5.35 -1.85
C ASP A 37 14.96 -5.03 -3.07
N SER A 38 13.78 -4.47 -2.79
CA SER A 38 12.86 -4.00 -3.82
C SER A 38 12.15 -2.73 -3.38
N LEU A 39 11.66 -1.95 -4.34
CA LEU A 39 10.84 -0.77 -4.06
C LEU A 39 9.41 -1.13 -3.62
N PHE A 40 9.00 -2.40 -3.71
CA PHE A 40 7.64 -2.80 -3.37
C PHE A 40 7.34 -2.66 -1.89
N LEU A 41 8.33 -2.88 -1.00
CA LEU A 41 8.16 -2.67 0.44
C LEU A 41 7.91 -1.18 0.79
N PRO A 42 8.75 -0.21 0.36
CA PRO A 42 8.43 1.22 0.53
C PRO A 42 7.08 1.62 -0.08
N LEU A 43 6.76 1.12 -1.29
CA LEU A 43 5.50 1.44 -1.97
C LEU A 43 4.27 0.92 -1.21
N THR A 44 4.35 -0.24 -0.55
CA THR A 44 3.29 -0.73 0.34
C THR A 44 2.90 0.33 1.37
N PHE A 45 3.88 0.88 2.08
CA PHE A 45 3.61 1.85 3.14
C PHE A 45 3.12 3.19 2.59
N ILE A 46 3.73 3.68 1.50
CA ILE A 46 3.33 4.95 0.87
C ILE A 46 1.88 4.86 0.38
N PHE A 47 1.53 3.81 -0.35
CA PHE A 47 0.18 3.64 -0.88
C PHE A 47 -0.85 3.37 0.21
N ALA A 48 -0.53 2.54 1.21
CA ALA A 48 -1.42 2.32 2.34
C ALA A 48 -1.68 3.62 3.13
N LEU A 49 -0.64 4.41 3.38
CA LEU A 49 -0.75 5.68 4.11
C LEU A 49 -1.59 6.70 3.32
N ILE A 50 -1.31 6.90 2.04
CA ILE A 50 -2.09 7.81 1.18
C ILE A 50 -3.56 7.38 1.15
N GLY A 51 -3.81 6.08 0.94
CA GLY A 51 -5.16 5.54 0.88
C GLY A 51 -5.92 5.73 2.19
N LEU A 52 -5.27 5.47 3.33
CA LEU A 52 -5.84 5.68 4.66
C LEU A 52 -6.18 7.17 4.89
N ILE A 53 -5.26 8.09 4.58
CA ILE A 53 -5.47 9.53 4.73
C ILE A 53 -6.68 9.99 3.91
N ILE A 54 -6.80 9.56 2.64
CA ILE A 54 -7.92 9.94 1.77
C ILE A 54 -9.25 9.44 2.34
N VAL A 55 -9.30 8.18 2.80
CA VAL A 55 -10.53 7.61 3.40
C VAL A 55 -10.89 8.35 4.69
N MET A 56 -9.91 8.68 5.53
CA MET A 56 -10.13 9.46 6.76
C MET A 56 -10.65 10.87 6.48
N ILE A 57 -10.09 11.55 5.47
CA ILE A 57 -10.56 12.89 5.05
C ILE A 57 -12.02 12.80 4.58
N ASP A 58 -12.34 11.84 3.73
CA ASP A 58 -13.70 11.65 3.23
C ASP A 58 -14.70 11.31 4.34
N LEU A 59 -14.29 10.50 5.33
CA LEU A 59 -15.09 10.20 6.51
C LEU A 59 -15.34 11.47 7.33
N PHE A 60 -14.29 12.25 7.60
CA PHE A 60 -14.40 13.50 8.36
C PHE A 60 -15.32 14.51 7.66
N LEU A 61 -15.24 14.62 6.33
CA LEU A 61 -16.11 15.49 5.53
C LEU A 61 -17.58 15.05 5.52
N LYS A 62 -17.86 13.76 5.72
CA LYS A 62 -19.25 13.23 5.79
C LYS A 62 -19.84 13.32 7.19
N VAL A 63 -19.00 13.27 8.22
CA VAL A 63 -19.43 13.34 9.63
C VAL A 63 -19.78 14.78 10.04
N ARG A 64 -19.14 15.77 9.42
CA ARG A 64 -19.47 17.19 9.56
C ARG A 64 -20.72 17.56 8.76
#